data_AF-A0A4Y2W1N6-F1
#
_entry.id   AF-A0A4Y2W1N6-F1
#
_cell.length_a   1.000
_cell.length_b   1.000
_cell.length_c   1.000
_cell.angle_alpha   90.00
_cell.angle_beta   90.00
_cell.angle_gamma   90.00
#
_symmetry.space_group_name_H-M   'P 1'
#
loop_
_entity.id
_entity.type
_entity.pdbx_description
1 polymer ?
#
loop_
_entity_poly.entity_id
_entity_poly.type
_entity_poly.pdbx_seq_one_letter_code
_entity_poly.pdbx_strand_id
1 'polypeptide(L)' 'MYLTVLILAYATLVSPETIGHVTRDYFGDIFTLEDCDPNDFCNRDGRRAAMIPGEACRCQCAPSHYVFREDINECIKDIG' A
#
# COMPACT_ATOMS: atom_id res chain seq x y z
N MET A 1 4.15 -44.21 -20.18
CA MET A 1 4.89 -42.94 -20.13
C MET A 1 4.19 -42.04 -19.13
N TYR A 2 4.75 -41.83 -17.94
CA TYR A 2 4.18 -40.95 -16.92
C TYR A 2 4.74 -39.54 -17.11
N LEU A 3 3.84 -38.57 -17.33
CA LEU A 3 4.17 -37.16 -17.49
C LEU A 3 4.05 -36.49 -16.12
N THR A 4 5.17 -36.21 -15.44
CA THR A 4 5.17 -35.46 -14.18
C THR A 4 5.15 -33.96 -14.49
N VAL A 5 4.02 -33.30 -14.20
CA VAL A 5 3.87 -31.85 -14.28
C VAL A 5 4.50 -31.23 -13.03
N LEU A 6 5.62 -30.53 -13.21
CA LEU A 6 6.28 -29.73 -12.17
C LEU A 6 5.53 -28.41 -12.02
N ILE A 7 4.72 -28.28 -10.97
CA ILE A 7 4.11 -27.01 -10.58
C ILE A 7 5.16 -26.21 -9.80
N LEU A 8 5.83 -25.27 -10.46
CA LEU A 8 6.65 -24.24 -9.81
C LEU A 8 5.70 -23.25 -9.12
N ALA A 9 5.48 -23.44 -7.83
CA ALA A 9 4.84 -22.44 -6.99
C ALA A 9 5.85 -21.31 -6.73
N TYR A 10 5.81 -20.27 -7.56
CA TYR A 10 6.54 -19.03 -7.31
C TYR A 10 5.83 -18.33 -6.15
N ALA A 11 6.30 -18.57 -4.92
CA ALA A 11 5.93 -17.72 -3.80
C ALA A 11 6.56 -16.35 -4.05
N THR A 12 5.77 -15.39 -4.52
CA THR A 12 6.18 -13.99 -4.54
C THR A 12 6.42 -13.57 -3.09
N LEU A 13 7.68 -13.35 -2.74
CA LEU A 13 8.08 -12.66 -1.51
C LEU A 13 7.57 -11.22 -1.60
N VAL A 14 6.32 -11.00 -1.20
CA VAL A 14 5.83 -9.67 -0.90
C VAL A 14 6.48 -9.30 0.42
N SER A 15 7.49 -8.43 0.38
CA SER A 15 7.99 -7.83 1.62
C SER A 15 6.83 -7.04 2.21
N PRO A 16 6.34 -7.38 3.42
CA PRO A 16 5.35 -6.55 4.08
C PRO A 16 6.01 -5.19 4.30
N GLU A 17 5.47 -4.13 3.68
CA GLU A 17 5.89 -2.78 4.01
C GLU A 17 5.46 -2.50 5.44
N THR A 18 6.41 -2.06 6.26
CA THR A 18 6.10 -1.64 7.63
C THR A 18 5.46 -0.26 7.57
N ILE A 19 4.23 -0.18 8.09
CA ILE A 19 3.48 1.06 8.18
C ILE A 19 3.68 1.63 9.56
N GLY A 20 4.29 2.80 9.60
CA GLY A 20 4.71 3.42 10.86
C GLY A 20 3.55 4.11 11.57
N HIS A 21 2.96 5.12 10.93
CA HIS A 21 1.95 5.97 11.56
C HIS A 21 0.86 6.37 10.57
N VAL A 22 -0.40 6.21 11.00
CA VAL A 22 -1.59 6.65 10.25
C VAL A 22 -2.27 7.79 11.00
N THR A 23 -2.60 8.88 10.30
CA THR A 23 -3.29 10.05 10.84
C THR A 23 -4.46 10.41 9.95
N ARG A 24 -5.59 10.78 10.56
CA ARG A 24 -6.81 11.14 9.85
C ARG A 24 -6.78 12.60 9.45
N ASP A 25 -6.88 12.89 8.16
CA ASP A 25 -6.96 14.25 7.62
C ASP A 25 -8.25 14.47 6.80
N TYR A 26 -8.61 15.73 6.54
CA TYR A 26 -9.84 16.10 5.83
C TYR A 26 -9.95 15.48 4.44
N PHE A 27 -8.82 15.34 3.73
CA PHE A 27 -8.80 14.78 2.37
C PHE A 27 -8.63 13.25 2.33
N GLY A 28 -8.43 12.63 3.48
CA GLY A 28 -8.19 11.19 3.64
C GLY A 28 -7.06 10.90 4.61
N ASP A 29 -6.94 9.63 5.00
CA ASP A 29 -5.89 9.18 5.90
C ASP A 29 -4.51 9.40 5.28
N ILE A 30 -3.59 9.85 6.13
CA ILE A 30 -2.18 10.01 5.83
C ILE A 30 -1.43 8.89 6.53
N PHE A 31 -0.63 8.13 5.80
CA PHE A 31 0.19 7.07 6.35
C PHE A 31 1.66 7.25 5.98
N THR A 32 2.54 6.76 6.85
CA THR A 32 3.99 6.75 6.64
C THR A 32 4.49 5.33 6.42
N LEU A 33 5.31 5.13 5.40
CA LEU A 33 6.02 3.88 5.14
C LEU A 33 7.44 3.97 5.70
N GLU A 34 7.90 2.96 6.42
CA GLU A 34 9.25 3.00 7.01
C GLU A 34 10.34 2.67 5.97
N ASP A 35 10.06 1.74 5.05
CA ASP A 35 10.96 1.31 3.98
C ASP A 35 10.37 1.63 2.61
N CYS A 36 10.32 2.94 2.27
CA CYS A 36 9.72 3.40 1.03
C CYS A 36 10.75 3.59 -0.10
N ASP A 37 10.45 3.14 -1.32
CA ASP A 37 11.20 3.54 -2.52
C ASP A 37 10.76 4.94 -2.92
N PRO A 38 11.64 5.96 -2.90
CA PRO A 38 11.27 7.35 -3.14
C PRO A 38 10.60 7.62 -4.50
N ASN A 39 10.69 6.71 -5.47
CA ASN A 39 10.15 6.91 -6.80
C ASN A 39 8.68 6.50 -6.95
N ASP A 40 8.19 5.52 -6.19
CA ASP A 40 6.83 4.99 -6.38
C ASP A 40 6.25 4.26 -5.16
N PHE A 41 6.20 4.92 -4.00
CA PHE A 41 5.76 4.30 -2.75
C PHE A 41 4.28 4.51 -2.40
N CYS A 42 3.60 5.52 -2.95
CA CYS A 42 2.17 5.76 -2.66
C CYS A 42 1.21 5.13 -3.67
N ASN A 43 1.69 4.88 -4.89
CA ASN A 43 0.90 4.29 -5.96
C ASN A 43 1.24 2.81 -6.20
N ARG A 44 2.23 2.26 -5.48
CA ARG A 44 2.55 0.84 -5.50
C ARG A 44 1.32 0.01 -5.14
N ASP A 45 1.14 -1.10 -5.84
CA ASP A 45 0.09 -2.09 -5.55
C ASP A 45 -1.35 -1.54 -5.64
N GLY A 46 -1.56 -0.43 -6.34
CA GLY A 46 -2.90 0.14 -6.51
C GLY A 46 -3.46 0.75 -5.23
N ARG A 47 -2.60 1.19 -4.32
CA ARG A 47 -2.93 1.79 -3.01
C ARG A 47 -3.88 2.97 -3.05
N ARG A 48 -4.08 3.63 -4.21
CA ARG A 48 -4.96 4.82 -4.38
C ARG A 48 -4.58 5.96 -3.43
N ALA A 49 -3.29 6.16 -3.22
CA ALA A 49 -2.74 7.27 -2.45
C ALA A 49 -1.80 8.14 -3.30
N ALA A 50 -1.63 9.38 -2.89
CA ALA A 50 -0.71 10.34 -3.49
C ALA A 50 0.40 10.70 -2.49
N MET A 51 1.60 10.97 -3.01
CA MET A 51 2.70 11.50 -2.19
C MET A 51 2.36 12.90 -1.69
N ILE A 52 2.74 13.20 -0.44
CA ILE A 52 2.67 14.56 0.09
C ILE A 52 3.95 15.30 -0.28
N PRO A 53 3.89 16.40 -1.06
CA PRO A 53 5.09 17.13 -1.47
C PRO A 53 5.91 17.63 -0.27
N GLY A 54 7.22 17.36 -0.29
CA GLY A 54 8.14 17.78 0.77
C GLY A 54 8.20 16.86 1.99
N GLU A 55 7.38 15.80 2.01
CA GLU A 55 7.33 14.82 3.10
C GLU A 55 7.81 13.45 2.58
N ALA A 56 8.93 12.96 3.09
CA ALA A 56 9.48 11.68 2.68
C ALA A 56 8.61 10.53 3.20
N CYS A 57 8.36 9.53 2.34
CA CYS A 57 7.63 8.31 2.67
C CYS A 57 6.22 8.52 3.24
N ARG A 58 5.59 9.67 2.98
CA ARG A 58 4.22 9.97 3.41
C ARG A 58 3.26 10.01 2.24
N CYS A 59 2.17 9.28 2.42
CA CYS A 59 1.12 9.11 1.45
C CYS A 59 -0.20 9.59 2.02
N GLN A 60 -1.03 10.22 1.20
CA GLN A 60 -2.40 10.57 1.53
C GLN A 60 -3.35 9.80 0.62
N CYS A 61 -4.32 9.11 1.22
CA CYS A 61 -5.38 8.46 0.48
C CYS A 61 -6.21 9.46 -0.34
N ALA A 62 -6.67 9.03 -1.52
CA ALA A 62 -7.54 9.87 -2.33
C ALA A 62 -8.90 10.11 -1.63
N PRO A 63 -9.58 11.25 -1.85
CA PRO A 63 -10.89 11.51 -1.26
C PRO A 63 -11.98 10.49 -1.61
N SER A 64 -11.80 9.77 -2.72
CA SER A 64 -12.70 8.67 -3.13
C SER A 64 -12.49 7.39 -2.32
N HIS A 65 -11.37 7.27 -1.62
CA HIS A 65 -10.91 6.10 -0.87
C HIS A 65 -10.23 6.57 0.43
N TYR A 66 -10.93 7.39 1.23
CA TYR A 66 -10.31 8.20 2.27
C TYR A 66 -9.80 7.43 3.50
N VAL A 67 -10.04 6.12 3.61
CA VAL A 67 -9.60 5.30 4.75
C VAL A 67 -8.44 4.41 4.35
N PHE A 68 -7.34 4.45 5.10
CA PHE A 68 -6.23 3.53 4.91
C PHE A 68 -6.41 2.26 5.77
N ARG A 69 -6.32 1.08 5.14
CA ARG A 69 -6.41 -0.22 5.80
C ARG A 69 -5.04 -0.86 5.95
N GLU A 70 -4.54 -0.91 7.16
CA GLU A 70 -3.22 -1.48 7.50
C GLU A 70 -3.14 -3.00 7.27
N ASP A 71 -4.27 -3.72 7.34
CA ASP A 71 -4.30 -5.18 7.17
C ASP A 71 -4.15 -5.63 5.72
N ILE A 72 -4.55 -4.79 4.76
CA ILE A 72 -4.47 -5.07 3.32
C ILE A 72 -3.57 -4.07 2.57
N ASN A 73 -3.01 -3.08 3.27
CA ASN A 73 -2.18 -2.01 2.72
C ASN A 73 -2.86 -1.24 1.57
N GLU A 74 -4.14 -0.91 1.69
CA GLU A 74 -4.90 -0.23 0.63
C GLU A 74 -5.79 0.90 1.17
N CYS A 75 -5.97 1.96 0.37
CA CYS A 75 -6.99 2.96 0.60
C CYS A 75 -8.36 2.47 0.11
N ILE A 76 -9.35 2.48 1.00
CA ILE A 76 -10.72 2.03 0.73
C ILE A 76 -11.74 3.15 0.92
N LYS A 77 -12.89 3.00 0.25
CA LYS A 77 -13.98 3.99 0.26
C LYS A 77 -14.85 3.93 1.51
N ASP A 78 -14.92 2.78 2.19
CA ASP A 78 -15.91 2.56 3.25
C ASP A 78 -15.50 1.42 4.19
N ILE A 79 -15.61 1.63 5.50
CA ILE A 79 -15.59 0.55 6.50
C ILE A 79 -17.06 0.29 6.84
N GLY A 80 -17.77 -0.42 5.96
CA GLY A 80 -19.16 -0.82 6.18
C GLY A 80 -19.30 -1.77 7.36
#